data_AF-A0A127SFR1-F1
#
_entry.id   AF-A0A127SFR1-F1
#
_cell.length_a   1.000
_cell.length_b   1.000
_cell.length_c   1.000
_cell.angle_alpha   90.00
_cell.angle_beta   90.00
_cell.angle_gamma   90.00
#
_symmetry.space_group_name_H-M   'P 1'
#
loop_
_entity.id
_entity.type
_entity.pdbx_description
1 polymer ?
#
loop_
_entity_poly.entity_id
_entity_poly.type
_entity_poly.pdbx_seq_one_letter_code
_entity_poly.pdbx_strand_id
1 'polypeptide(L)'
;MKMEESPMHFTLIDPNTWERKEYFDHYFSKVPCTYSMTTRLDITKIRKAGMKLYPTMLYALTKTVNRHREFRVALDEKGRLGYYDRLLPCYTVFHPDTETFSNLWTDYAEEYSAFCQAYEEDRRRFGSRQGMTAKPGMPANCFTVSMIPWTSFDGFHLNLQKGYDYLLPI
;
A
#
# COMPACT_ATOMS: atom_id res chain seq x y z
N MET A 1 0.90 -8.25 -26.44
CA MET A 1 2.05 -7.45 -25.98
C MET A 1 2.29 -7.85 -24.53
N LYS A 2 3.35 -8.63 -24.25
CA LYS A 2 3.72 -8.96 -22.87
C LYS A 2 4.18 -7.64 -22.23
N MET A 3 3.50 -7.19 -21.18
CA MET A 3 4.02 -6.12 -20.34
C MET A 3 5.32 -6.66 -19.75
N GLU A 4 6.46 -6.09 -20.12
CA GLU A 4 7.71 -6.36 -19.43
C GLU A 4 7.51 -5.94 -17.97
N GLU A 5 7.51 -6.92 -17.07
CA GLU A 5 7.62 -6.68 -15.64
C GLU A 5 8.92 -5.90 -15.41
N SER A 6 8.80 -4.59 -15.24
CA SER A 6 9.92 -3.76 -14.82
C SER A 6 10.46 -4.37 -13.52
N PRO A 7 11.73 -4.80 -13.48
CA PRO A 7 12.23 -5.65 -12.41
C PRO A 7 12.04 -4.97 -11.06
N MET A 8 11.43 -5.70 -10.12
CA MET A 8 11.34 -5.32 -8.72
C MET A 8 12.75 -5.18 -8.16
N HIS A 9 13.27 -3.95 -8.08
CA HIS A 9 14.57 -3.73 -7.50
C HIS A 9 14.45 -3.59 -5.98
N PHE A 10 15.14 -4.47 -5.26
CA PHE A 10 15.25 -4.48 -3.81
C PHE A 10 16.70 -4.24 -3.43
N THR A 11 16.98 -3.09 -2.81
CA THR A 11 18.33 -2.73 -2.38
C THR A 11 18.53 -3.15 -0.94
N LEU A 12 19.54 -3.97 -0.69
CA LEU A 12 19.90 -4.39 0.67
C LEU A 12 20.42 -3.20 1.48
N ILE A 13 20.01 -3.14 2.74
CA ILE A 13 20.56 -2.21 3.72
C ILE A 13 21.76 -2.90 4.38
N ASP A 14 22.93 -2.28 4.31
CA ASP A 14 24.10 -2.73 5.09
C ASP A 14 23.94 -2.29 6.55
N PRO A 15 23.79 -3.23 7.50
CA PRO A 15 23.59 -2.88 8.90
C PRO A 15 24.76 -2.09 9.50
N ASN A 16 25.98 -2.26 8.98
CA ASN A 16 27.17 -1.61 9.54
C ASN A 16 27.23 -0.10 9.24
N THR A 17 26.52 0.34 8.20
CA THR A 17 26.49 1.74 7.76
C THR A 17 25.13 2.39 7.98
N TRP A 18 24.13 1.64 8.44
CA TRP A 18 22.78 2.16 8.64
C TRP A 18 22.62 2.82 10.00
N GLU A 19 22.46 4.15 9.99
CA GLU A 19 22.28 4.98 11.19
C GLU A 19 21.15 4.50 12.12
N ARG A 20 20.13 3.83 11.57
CA ARG A 20 18.97 3.34 12.33
C ARG A 20 19.13 1.92 12.87
N LYS A 21 20.29 1.28 12.70
CA LYS A 21 20.53 -0.13 13.10
C LYS A 21 20.13 -0.40 14.55
N GLU A 22 20.62 0.41 15.50
CA GLU A 22 20.33 0.21 16.93
C GLU A 22 18.82 0.26 17.22
N TYR A 23 18.13 1.25 16.67
CA TYR A 23 16.69 1.44 16.85
C TYR A 23 15.89 0.32 16.19
N PHE A 24 16.29 -0.11 14.99
CA PHE A 24 15.66 -1.23 14.31
C PHE A 24 15.81 -2.50 15.14
N ASP A 25 17.02 -2.85 15.59
CA ASP A 25 17.24 -4.05 16.42
C ASP A 25 16.40 -4.02 17.71
N HIS A 26 16.27 -2.84 18.33
CA HIS A 26 15.45 -2.65 19.51
C HIS A 26 13.96 -2.90 19.23
N TYR A 27 13.36 -2.19 18.27
CA TYR A 27 11.92 -2.27 17.99
C TYR A 27 11.50 -3.46 17.13
N PHE A 28 12.44 -4.11 16.43
CA PHE A 28 12.17 -5.28 15.62
C PHE A 28 12.30 -6.58 16.43
N SER A 29 13.26 -6.65 17.35
CA SER A 29 13.57 -7.91 18.06
C SER A 29 13.38 -7.85 19.58
N LYS A 30 13.76 -6.76 20.25
CA LYS A 30 13.74 -6.70 21.72
C LYS A 30 12.37 -6.30 22.27
N VAL A 31 11.77 -5.29 21.67
CA VAL A 31 10.45 -4.75 22.04
C VAL A 31 9.62 -4.54 20.78
N PRO A 32 9.15 -5.62 20.12
CA PRO A 32 8.27 -5.53 18.97
C PRO A 32 7.03 -4.70 19.28
N CYS A 33 6.85 -3.61 18.55
CA CYS A 33 5.70 -2.73 18.72
C CYS A 33 5.29 -2.05 17.42
N THR A 34 3.99 -1.79 17.28
CA THR A 34 3.42 -0.96 16.23
C THR A 34 2.56 0.12 16.88
N TYR A 35 2.31 1.22 16.15
CA TYR A 35 1.38 2.25 16.57
C TYR A 35 0.55 2.70 15.38
N SER A 36 -0.67 3.17 15.64
CA SER A 36 -1.56 3.75 14.64
C SER A 36 -1.91 5.17 15.05
N MET A 37 -2.09 6.04 14.05
CA MET A 37 -2.61 7.39 14.25
C MET A 37 -3.79 7.62 13.31
N THR A 38 -4.82 8.30 13.80
CA THR A 38 -5.97 8.71 12.99
C THR A 38 -6.01 10.23 12.95
N THR A 39 -6.16 10.79 11.75
CA THR A 39 -6.28 12.22 11.53
C THR A 39 -7.40 12.52 10.54
N ARG A 40 -8.03 13.69 10.71
CA ARG A 40 -9.06 14.18 9.79
C ARG A 40 -8.39 14.98 8.68
N LEU A 41 -8.56 14.53 7.43
CA LEU A 41 -8.02 15.19 6.26
C LEU A 41 -9.08 16.08 5.59
N ASP A 42 -8.73 17.34 5.31
CA ASP A 42 -9.57 18.21 4.50
C ASP A 42 -9.46 17.85 3.01
N ILE A 43 -10.51 17.23 2.49
CA ILE A 43 -10.62 16.82 1.08
C ILE A 43 -11.45 17.81 0.23
N THR A 44 -11.73 19.02 0.73
CA THR A 44 -12.60 20.01 0.05
C THR A 44 -12.12 20.32 -1.36
N LYS A 45 -10.80 20.41 -1.58
CA LYS A 45 -10.23 20.67 -2.92
C LYS A 45 -10.52 19.55 -3.91
N ILE A 46 -10.41 18.29 -3.49
CA ILE A 46 -10.73 17.11 -4.31
C ILE A 46 -12.20 17.13 -4.73
N ARG A 47 -13.09 17.41 -3.77
CA ARG A 47 -14.54 17.47 -4.02
C ARG A 47 -14.91 18.61 -4.97
N LYS A 48 -14.38 19.82 -4.75
CA LYS A 48 -14.65 20.98 -5.61
C LYS A 48 -14.13 20.79 -7.04
N ALA A 49 -13.05 20.05 -7.22
CA ALA A 49 -12.50 19.71 -8.52
C ALA A 49 -13.26 18.58 -9.24
N GLY A 50 -14.29 17.98 -8.64
CA GLY A 50 -15.06 16.89 -9.24
C GLY A 50 -14.26 15.58 -9.42
N MET A 51 -13.15 15.43 -8.68
CA MET A 51 -12.28 14.26 -8.80
C MET A 51 -12.88 13.04 -8.10
N LYS A 52 -12.70 11.85 -8.68
CA LYS A 52 -13.09 10.58 -8.05
C LYS A 52 -12.24 10.35 -6.79
N LEU A 53 -12.89 10.32 -5.63
CA LEU A 53 -12.20 10.31 -4.34
C LEU A 53 -11.22 9.15 -4.19
N TYR A 54 -11.66 7.91 -4.41
CA TYR A 54 -10.85 6.74 -4.11
C TYR A 54 -9.56 6.64 -4.95
N PRO A 55 -9.58 6.69 -6.30
CA PRO A 55 -8.34 6.70 -7.08
C PRO A 55 -7.46 7.92 -6.81
N THR A 56 -8.05 9.08 -6.45
CA THR A 56 -7.26 10.27 -6.06
C THR A 56 -6.50 10.04 -4.76
N MET A 57 -7.14 9.45 -3.75
CA MET A 57 -6.49 9.12 -2.48
C MET A 57 -5.43 8.04 -2.68
N LEU A 58 -5.70 7.01 -3.48
CA LEU A 58 -4.72 5.97 -3.81
C LEU A 58 -3.48 6.57 -4.49
N TYR A 59 -3.67 7.48 -5.45
CA TYR A 59 -2.55 8.18 -6.10
C TYR A 59 -1.73 8.99 -5.08
N ALA A 60 -2.39 9.80 -4.25
CA ALA A 60 -1.73 10.66 -3.28
C ALA A 60 -0.94 9.85 -2.24
N LEU A 61 -1.52 8.76 -1.73
CA LEU A 61 -0.85 7.83 -0.82
C LEU A 61 0.36 7.18 -1.51
N THR A 62 0.16 6.63 -2.71
CA THR A 62 1.23 5.96 -3.47
C THR A 62 2.40 6.89 -3.76
N LYS A 63 2.12 8.13 -4.19
CA LYS A 63 3.17 9.14 -4.42
C LYS A 63 3.90 9.51 -3.13
N THR A 64 3.20 9.56 -2.00
CA THR A 64 3.79 9.87 -0.69
C THR A 64 4.69 8.74 -0.21
N VAL A 65 4.22 7.49 -0.23
CA VAL A 65 5.05 6.35 0.22
C VAL A 65 6.28 6.15 -0.67
N ASN A 66 6.19 6.45 -1.96
CA ASN A 66 7.31 6.36 -2.88
C ASN A 66 8.37 7.46 -2.67
N ARG A 67 7.96 8.65 -2.19
CA ARG A 67 8.88 9.76 -1.90
C ARG A 67 9.83 9.47 -0.73
N HIS A 68 9.40 8.64 0.22
CA HIS A 68 10.10 8.42 1.48
C HIS A 68 10.59 6.97 1.58
N ARG A 69 11.90 6.78 1.73
CA ARG A 69 12.51 5.44 1.75
C ARG A 69 12.02 4.61 2.94
N GLU A 70 11.78 5.23 4.09
CA GLU A 70 11.33 4.61 5.33
C GLU A 70 10.00 3.86 5.17
N PHE A 71 9.13 4.27 4.24
CA PHE A 71 7.90 3.54 3.91
C PHE A 71 8.12 2.36 2.97
N ARG A 72 9.32 2.21 2.41
CA ARG A 72 9.67 1.16 1.44
C ARG A 72 10.62 0.11 2.00
N VAL A 73 11.00 0.24 3.27
CA VAL A 73 11.84 -0.74 3.97
C VAL A 73 11.03 -2.00 4.23
N ALA A 74 11.59 -3.15 3.89
CA ALA A 74 10.97 -4.46 4.06
C ALA A 74 12.02 -5.55 4.29
N LEU A 75 11.55 -6.77 4.56
CA LEU A 75 12.35 -7.98 4.48
C LEU A 75 12.10 -8.65 3.13
N ASP A 76 13.16 -9.16 2.51
CA ASP A 76 13.01 -10.03 1.33
C ASP A 76 12.60 -11.46 1.71
N GLU A 77 12.42 -12.31 0.71
CA GLU A 77 12.06 -13.73 0.87
C GLU A 77 13.06 -14.54 1.73
N LYS A 78 14.29 -14.04 1.92
CA LYS A 78 15.33 -14.64 2.75
C LYS A 78 15.43 -13.99 4.13
N GLY A 79 14.51 -13.08 4.48
CA GLY A 79 14.51 -12.35 5.74
C GLY A 79 15.58 -11.26 5.83
N ARG A 80 16.15 -10.82 4.71
CA ARG A 80 17.20 -9.78 4.69
C ARG A 80 16.56 -8.40 4.60
N LEU A 81 17.07 -7.48 5.41
CA LEU A 81 16.59 -6.09 5.44
C LEU A 81 17.04 -5.32 4.19
N GLY A 82 16.10 -4.61 3.58
CA GLY A 82 16.35 -3.75 2.44
C GLY A 82 15.18 -2.83 2.17
N TYR A 83 15.14 -2.24 0.98
CA TYR A 83 14.01 -1.41 0.55
C TYR A 83 13.72 -1.59 -0.94
N TYR A 84 12.45 -1.47 -1.29
CA TYR A 84 12.01 -1.47 -2.69
C TYR A 84 12.22 -0.10 -3.33
N ASP A 85 12.55 -0.04 -4.62
CA ASP A 85 12.66 1.20 -5.39
C ASP A 85 11.33 1.94 -5.50
N ARG A 86 10.23 1.19 -5.54
CA ARG A 86 8.88 1.73 -5.52
C ARG A 86 7.90 0.76 -4.89
N LEU A 87 6.77 1.28 -4.40
CA LEU A 87 5.64 0.51 -3.94
C LEU A 87 4.41 0.73 -4.82
N LEU A 88 3.55 -0.28 -4.84
CA LEU A 88 2.27 -0.30 -5.56
C LEU A 88 1.11 -0.32 -4.54
N PRO A 89 0.00 0.39 -4.77
CA PRO A 89 -1.16 0.29 -3.91
C PRO A 89 -1.90 -1.02 -4.15
N CYS A 90 -2.18 -1.74 -3.07
CA CYS A 90 -3.13 -2.86 -3.00
C CYS A 90 -4.35 -2.41 -2.19
N TYR A 91 -5.52 -2.41 -2.80
CA TYR A 91 -6.70 -1.74 -2.28
C TYR A 91 -7.97 -2.58 -2.35
N THR A 92 -8.89 -2.33 -1.42
CA THR A 92 -10.16 -3.06 -1.33
C THR A 92 -11.18 -2.61 -2.36
N VAL A 93 -11.94 -3.57 -2.91
CA VAL A 93 -13.12 -3.37 -3.77
C VAL A 93 -14.28 -4.15 -3.18
N PHE A 94 -15.38 -3.47 -2.91
CA PHE A 94 -16.58 -4.05 -2.30
C PHE A 94 -17.53 -4.64 -3.35
N HIS A 95 -18.12 -5.80 -3.04
CA HIS A 95 -19.09 -6.52 -3.86
C HIS A 95 -20.48 -6.41 -3.22
N PRO A 96 -21.37 -5.54 -3.73
CA PRO A 96 -22.67 -5.32 -3.11
C PRO A 96 -23.56 -6.56 -3.07
N ASP A 97 -23.49 -7.40 -4.10
CA ASP A 97 -24.37 -8.57 -4.24
C ASP A 97 -24.11 -9.65 -3.17
N THR A 98 -22.90 -9.70 -2.63
CA THR A 98 -22.46 -10.70 -1.65
C THR A 98 -22.03 -10.11 -0.32
N GLU A 99 -22.03 -8.77 -0.21
CA GLU A 99 -21.55 -8.03 0.96
C GLU A 99 -20.12 -8.42 1.37
N THR A 100 -19.29 -8.81 0.39
CA THR A 100 -17.87 -9.17 0.58
C THR A 100 -16.95 -8.15 -0.08
N PHE A 101 -15.65 -8.34 0.05
CA PHE A 101 -14.66 -7.51 -0.65
C PHE A 101 -13.52 -8.37 -1.23
N SER A 102 -12.80 -7.78 -2.17
CA SER A 102 -11.58 -8.31 -2.77
C SER A 102 -10.47 -7.28 -2.72
N ASN A 103 -9.21 -7.74 -2.76
CA ASN A 103 -8.06 -6.87 -2.99
C ASN A 103 -7.68 -6.85 -4.47
N LEU A 104 -7.45 -5.64 -4.98
CA LEU A 104 -6.86 -5.36 -6.30
C LEU A 104 -5.57 -4.57 -6.08
N TRP A 105 -4.68 -4.56 -7.05
CA TRP A 105 -3.49 -3.72 -7.03
C TRP A 105 -3.29 -3.06 -8.40
N THR A 106 -2.69 -1.89 -8.43
CA THR A 106 -2.47 -1.13 -9.67
C THR A 106 -1.03 -0.70 -9.79
N ASP A 107 -0.48 -0.77 -11.00
CA ASP A 107 0.86 -0.29 -11.28
C ASP A 107 0.97 1.22 -11.01
N TYR A 108 2.09 1.63 -10.39
CA TYR A 108 2.33 3.02 -10.10
C TYR A 108 2.72 3.77 -11.37
N ALA A 109 2.07 4.92 -11.59
CA ALA A 109 2.46 5.90 -12.59
C ALA A 109 2.64 7.26 -11.90
N GLU A 110 3.71 7.97 -12.26
CA GLU A 110 4.02 9.29 -11.69
C GLU A 110 2.95 10.32 -12.07
N GLU A 111 2.45 10.23 -13.30
CA GLU A 111 1.38 11.10 -13.81
C GLU A 111 0.00 10.65 -13.30
N TYR A 112 -0.74 11.59 -12.74
CA TYR A 112 -2.06 11.33 -12.13
C TYR A 112 -3.05 10.69 -13.12
N SER A 113 -3.14 11.21 -14.34
CA SER A 113 -4.05 10.69 -15.36
C SER A 113 -3.71 9.24 -15.74
N ALA A 114 -2.43 8.94 -15.89
CA ALA A 114 -1.96 7.59 -16.22
C ALA A 114 -2.26 6.60 -15.09
N PHE A 115 -2.05 7.01 -13.83
CA PHE A 115 -2.42 6.20 -12.67
C PHE A 115 -3.92 5.93 -12.62
N CYS A 116 -4.76 6.95 -12.83
CA CYS A 116 -6.21 6.77 -12.86
C CYS A 116 -6.66 5.84 -14.00
N GLN A 117 -6.04 5.93 -15.18
CA GLN A 117 -6.34 5.03 -16.29
C GLN A 117 -6.00 3.58 -15.95
N ALA A 118 -4.82 3.34 -15.35
CA ALA A 118 -4.42 1.99 -14.91
C ALA A 118 -5.39 1.43 -13.86
N TYR A 119 -5.78 2.24 -12.88
CA TYR A 119 -6.76 1.87 -11.85
C TYR A 119 -8.12 1.50 -12.44
N GLU A 120 -8.65 2.31 -13.36
CA GLU A 120 -9.95 2.05 -13.99
C GLU A 120 -9.91 0.78 -14.85
N GLU A 121 -8.79 0.52 -15.54
CA GLU A 121 -8.62 -0.71 -16.31
C GLU A 121 -8.56 -1.95 -15.42
N ASP A 122 -7.83 -1.89 -14.30
CA ASP A 122 -7.80 -2.98 -13.31
C ASP A 122 -9.18 -3.23 -12.72
N ARG A 123 -9.94 -2.17 -12.39
CA ARG A 123 -11.33 -2.31 -11.92
C ARG A 123 -12.25 -2.89 -12.98
N ARG A 124 -12.13 -2.47 -14.23
CA ARG A 124 -12.94 -2.99 -15.34
C ARG A 124 -12.68 -4.49 -15.56
N ARG A 125 -11.42 -4.92 -15.45
CA ARG A 125 -11.01 -6.31 -15.70
C ARG A 125 -11.25 -7.24 -14.51
N PHE A 126 -11.04 -6.76 -13.29
CA PHE A 126 -10.98 -7.61 -12.10
C PHE A 126 -11.96 -7.22 -10.99
N GLY A 127 -12.62 -6.06 -11.10
CA GLY A 127 -13.44 -5.50 -10.02
C GLY A 127 -14.71 -6.28 -9.69
N SER A 128 -15.20 -7.15 -10.59
CA SER A 128 -16.32 -8.07 -10.34
C SER A 128 -15.88 -9.47 -9.89
N ARG A 129 -14.57 -9.74 -9.87
CA ARG A 129 -14.05 -11.04 -9.45
C ARG A 129 -14.07 -11.09 -7.92
N GLN A 130 -14.77 -12.07 -7.37
CA GLN A 130 -14.84 -12.30 -5.94
C GLN A 130 -13.64 -13.14 -5.45
N GLY A 131 -13.43 -13.15 -4.13
CA GLY A 131 -12.32 -13.81 -3.46
C GLY A 131 -11.28 -12.81 -2.94
N MET A 132 -10.39 -13.25 -2.04
CA MET A 132 -9.49 -12.32 -1.33
C MET A 132 -8.55 -11.55 -2.27
N THR A 133 -8.09 -12.19 -3.35
CA THR A 133 -7.18 -11.60 -4.35
C THR A 133 -7.81 -11.69 -5.73
N ALA A 134 -8.34 -10.58 -6.25
CA ALA A 134 -9.07 -10.56 -7.52
C ALA A 134 -8.14 -10.46 -8.74
N LYS A 135 -7.07 -9.68 -8.61
CA LYS A 135 -6.03 -9.52 -9.63
C LYS A 135 -4.84 -10.44 -9.28
N PRO A 136 -4.55 -11.47 -10.10
CA PRO A 136 -3.46 -12.40 -9.83
C PRO A 136 -2.09 -11.72 -9.97
N GLY A 137 -1.03 -12.37 -9.48
CA GLY A 137 0.34 -11.90 -9.63
C GLY A 137 0.67 -10.65 -8.83
N MET A 138 0.09 -10.51 -7.62
CA MET A 138 0.38 -9.38 -6.74
C MET A 138 1.88 -9.32 -6.42
N PRO A 139 2.57 -8.22 -6.74
CA PRO A 139 3.98 -8.06 -6.43
C PRO A 139 4.26 -7.97 -4.93
N ALA A 140 5.49 -8.31 -4.52
CA ALA A 140 5.92 -8.26 -3.12
C ALA A 140 6.04 -6.82 -2.58
N ASN A 141 6.18 -5.83 -3.47
CA ASN A 141 6.31 -4.41 -3.14
C ASN A 141 4.95 -3.68 -3.12
N CYS A 142 3.89 -4.34 -2.66
CA CYS A 142 2.59 -3.71 -2.47
C CYS A 142 2.43 -3.18 -1.03
N PHE A 143 1.82 -2.01 -0.88
CA PHE A 143 1.32 -1.53 0.42
C PHE A 143 -0.21 -1.55 0.42
N THR A 144 -0.82 -1.74 1.59
CA THR A 144 -2.27 -1.95 1.70
C THR A 144 -3.01 -0.65 1.96
N VAL A 145 -4.17 -0.49 1.31
CA VAL A 145 -5.11 0.61 1.53
C VAL A 145 -6.52 0.05 1.61
N SER A 146 -7.34 0.54 2.53
CA SER A 146 -8.75 0.19 2.58
C SER A 146 -9.63 1.44 2.62
N MET A 147 -10.90 1.26 2.31
CA MET A 147 -11.92 2.30 2.40
C MET A 147 -13.15 1.75 3.13
N ILE A 148 -13.57 2.46 4.18
CA ILE A 148 -14.80 2.17 4.94
C ILE A 148 -15.74 3.36 4.71
N PRO A 149 -16.56 3.35 3.64
CA PRO A 149 -17.33 4.52 3.23
C PRO A 149 -18.61 4.74 4.06
N TRP A 150 -18.99 3.79 4.93
CA TRP A 150 -20.29 3.79 5.61
C TRP A 150 -20.33 4.56 6.92
N THR A 151 -19.19 4.93 7.48
CA THR A 151 -19.14 5.61 8.78
C THR A 151 -17.97 6.56 8.87
N SER A 152 -18.10 7.55 9.76
CA SER A 152 -16.99 8.38 10.21
C SER A 152 -16.40 7.80 11.49
N PHE A 153 -15.09 7.93 11.68
CA PHE A 153 -14.39 7.43 12.85
C PHE A 153 -13.30 8.40 13.27
N ASP A 154 -13.05 8.45 14.58
CA ASP A 154 -11.97 9.25 15.18
C ASP A 154 -10.77 8.38 15.61
N GLY A 155 -10.90 7.06 15.48
CA GLY A 155 -9.85 6.09 15.72
C GLY A 155 -10.06 4.82 14.90
N PHE A 156 -9.00 4.35 14.25
CA PHE A 156 -8.96 3.06 13.58
C PHE A 156 -7.59 2.43 13.80
N HIS A 157 -7.56 1.18 14.28
CA HIS A 157 -6.34 0.45 14.59
C HIS A 157 -6.47 -0.99 14.15
N LEU A 158 -5.41 -1.52 13.53
CA LEU A 158 -5.29 -2.92 13.18
C LEU A 158 -4.40 -3.62 14.21
N ASN A 159 -4.98 -4.57 14.95
CA ASN A 159 -4.23 -5.43 15.84
C ASN A 159 -3.97 -6.77 15.14
N LEU A 160 -2.72 -7.01 14.76
CA LEU A 160 -2.31 -8.17 13.98
C LEU A 160 -1.48 -9.11 14.85
N GLN A 161 -1.97 -10.34 15.07
CA GLN A 161 -1.22 -11.35 15.82
C GLN A 161 0.15 -11.67 15.20
N LYS A 162 0.27 -11.55 13.88
CA LYS A 162 1.48 -11.84 13.09
C LYS A 162 1.86 -10.64 12.20
N GLY A 163 2.01 -9.46 12.82
CA GLY A 163 2.27 -8.21 12.10
C GLY A 163 3.62 -7.55 12.39
N TYR A 164 4.40 -8.04 13.35
CA TYR A 164 5.62 -7.34 13.79
C TYR A 164 6.77 -7.38 12.78
N ASP A 165 6.76 -8.33 11.85
CA ASP A 165 7.69 -8.44 10.73
C ASP A 165 7.15 -7.82 9.42
N TYR A 166 5.91 -7.31 9.44
CA TYR A 166 5.33 -6.55 8.34
C TYR A 166 5.75 -5.07 8.44
N LEU A 167 6.79 -4.71 7.68
CA LEU A 167 7.42 -3.39 7.76
C LEU A 167 6.83 -2.33 6.81
N LEU A 168 6.05 -2.75 5.81
CA LEU A 168 5.42 -1.83 4.87
C LEU A 168 4.21 -1.11 5.50
N PRO A 169 3.77 0.03 4.94
CA PRO A 169 2.58 0.73 5.41
C PRO A 169 1.30 -0.12 5.31
N ILE A 170 0.43 0.03 6.31
CA ILE A 170 -0.91 -0.58 6.39
C ILE A 170 -1.90 0.33 7.11
#